data_AF-A0A8T4CHB0-F1
#
_entry.id   AF-A0A8T4CHB0-F1
#
_cell.length_a   1.000
_cell.length_b   1.000
_cell.length_c   1.000
_cell.angle_alpha   90.00
_cell.angle_beta   90.00
_cell.angle_gamma   90.00
#
_symmetry.space_group_name_H-M   'P 1'
#
loop_
_entity.id
_entity.type
_entity.pdbx_description
1 polymer ?
#
loop_
_entity_poly.entity_id
_entity_poly.type
_entity_poly.pdbx_seq_one_letter_code
_entity_poly.pdbx_strand_id
1 'polypeptide(L)' 'MGLKLKNVVAEIIREKDGSYAVACSALGVYSVGKTLDEAKRNFEEALTLHLSVIKEKALKEI' A
#
# COMPACT_ATOMS: atom_id res chain seq x y z
N MET A 1 19.79 -14.73 9.04
CA MET A 1 19.40 -13.54 9.82
C MET A 1 18.10 -13.01 9.22
N GLY A 2 17.01 -12.98 9.99
CA GLY A 2 15.72 -12.45 9.53
C GLY A 2 15.46 -11.08 10.17
N LEU A 3 15.13 -10.08 9.36
CA LEU A 3 14.76 -8.75 9.82
C LEU A 3 13.28 -8.75 10.21
N LYS A 4 12.96 -8.45 11.48
CA LYS A 4 11.57 -8.25 11.93
C LYS A 4 11.18 -6.79 11.68
N LEU A 5 10.39 -6.53 10.65
CA LEU A 5 9.74 -5.23 10.43
C LEU A 5 8.71 -5.01 11.54
N LYS A 6 9.04 -4.16 12.52
CA LYS A 6 8.09 -3.73 13.55
C LYS A 6 7.12 -2.72 12.91
N ASN A 7 5.86 -3.13 12.80
CA ASN A 7 4.69 -2.28 12.48
C ASN A 7 4.80 -1.45 11.19
N VAL A 8 4.54 -2.08 10.05
CA VAL A 8 4.14 -1.34 8.84
C VAL A 8 2.72 -0.83 9.05
N VAL A 9 2.54 0.48 9.06
CA VAL A 9 1.24 1.15 9.24
C VAL A 9 0.94 1.97 8.00
N ALA A 10 -0.30 1.86 7.50
CA ALA A 10 -0.81 2.74 6.47
C ALA A 10 -1.51 3.94 7.13
N GLU A 11 -1.27 5.13 6.61
CA GLU A 11 -1.87 6.38 7.04
C GLU A 11 -3.10 6.68 6.18
N ILE A 12 -4.17 7.18 6.80
CA ILE A 12 -5.38 7.65 6.12
C ILE A 12 -5.38 9.17 6.16
N ILE A 13 -5.51 9.78 4.99
CA ILE A 13 -5.49 11.24 4.81
C ILE A 13 -6.84 11.64 4.20
N ARG A 14 -7.47 12.68 4.77
CA ARG A 14 -8.68 13.28 4.19
C ARG A 14 -8.29 14.51 3.39
N GLU A 15 -8.60 14.49 2.10
CA GLU A 15 -8.25 15.55 1.15
C GLU A 15 -9.23 16.73 1.23
N LYS A 16 -8.80 17.89 0.73
CA LYS A 16 -9.59 19.13 0.74
C LYS A 16 -10.87 19.04 -0.10
N ASP A 17 -10.87 18.20 -1.12
CA ASP A 17 -12.02 17.95 -2.00
C ASP A 17 -13.03 16.95 -1.41
N GLY A 18 -12.76 16.44 -0.21
CA GLY A 18 -13.61 15.47 0.48
C GLY A 18 -13.29 14.01 0.17
N SER A 19 -12.32 13.73 -0.72
CA SER A 19 -11.81 12.38 -0.96
C SER A 19 -10.89 11.90 0.16
N TYR A 20 -10.52 10.61 0.09
CA TYR A 20 -9.62 9.96 1.02
C TYR A 20 -8.42 9.38 0.28
N ALA A 21 -7.23 9.52 0.88
CA ALA A 21 -6.02 8.85 0.46
C ALA A 21 -5.55 7.85 1.53
N VAL A 22 -4.96 6.75 1.08
CA VAL A 22 -4.28 5.77 1.96
C VAL A 22 -2.85 5.63 1.47
N ALA A 23 -1.88 5.82 2.35
CA ALA A 23 -0.47 5.78 2.02
C ALA A 23 0.31 4.89 2.99
N CYS A 24 1.20 4.05 2.46
CA CYS A 24 2.16 3.30 3.25
C CYS A 24 3.57 3.61 2.77
N SER A 25 4.17 4.61 3.42
CA SER A 25 5.51 5.11 3.08
C SER A 25 6.59 4.02 3.14
N ALA A 26 6.46 3.06 4.06
CA ALA A 26 7.40 1.95 4.20
C ALA A 26 7.42 1.01 2.98
N LEU A 27 6.33 0.96 2.21
CA LEU A 27 6.19 0.12 1.02
C LEU A 27 6.15 0.94 -0.28
N GLY A 28 6.15 2.27 -0.19
CA GLY A 28 6.02 3.14 -1.36
C GLY A 28 4.70 2.98 -2.12
N VAL A 29 3.64 2.54 -1.44
CA VAL A 29 2.31 2.33 -2.03
C VAL A 29 1.36 3.43 -1.58
N TYR A 30 0.57 3.97 -2.50
CA TYR A 30 -0.47 4.94 -2.21
C TYR A 30 -1.73 4.68 -3.05
N SER A 31 -2.90 5.09 -2.55
CA SER A 31 -4.16 5.06 -3.28
C SER A 31 -5.05 6.26 -2.88
N VAL A 32 -6.07 6.53 -3.69
CA VAL A 32 -7.10 7.53 -3.44
C VAL A 32 -8.48 6.96 -3.74
N GLY A 33 -9.53 7.49 -3.11
CA GLY A 33 -10.92 7.12 -3.35
C GLY A 33 -11.88 8.21 -2.88
N LYS A 34 -13.10 8.27 -3.44
CA LYS A 34 -14.10 9.26 -3.05
C LYS A 34 -14.65 8.98 -1.65
N THR A 35 -14.64 7.72 -1.23
CA THR A 35 -14.98 7.28 0.13
C THR A 35 -13.80 6.61 0.80
N LEU A 36 -13.84 6.51 2.13
CA LEU A 36 -12.82 5.80 2.89
C LEU A 36 -12.72 4.32 2.51
N ASP A 37 -13.86 3.65 2.30
CA ASP A 37 -13.90 2.25 1.88
C ASP A 37 -13.34 2.04 0.48
N GLU A 38 -13.62 2.96 -0.45
CA GLU A 38 -13.03 2.94 -1.79
C GLU A 38 -11.52 3.11 -1.73
N ALA A 39 -11.02 4.08 -0.95
CA ALA A 39 -9.59 4.33 -0.82
C ALA A 39 -8.86 3.10 -0.22
N LYS A 40 -9.45 2.45 0.78
CA LYS A 40 -8.92 1.20 1.37
C LYS A 40 -8.90 0.05 0.38
N ARG A 41 -9.99 -0.17 -0.36
CA ARG A 41 -10.05 -1.22 -1.38
C ARG A 41 -9.00 -1.00 -2.47
N ASN A 42 -8.90 0.22 -2.97
CA ASN A 42 -7.88 0.61 -3.95
C ASN A 42 -6.47 0.40 -3.40
N PHE A 43 -6.25 0.66 -2.11
CA PHE A 43 -4.97 0.44 -1.45
C PHE A 43 -4.59 -1.05 -1.40
N GLU A 44 -5.53 -1.93 -1.02
CA GLU A 44 -5.31 -3.37 -0.96
C GLU A 44 -4.97 -3.96 -2.34
N GLU A 45 -5.64 -3.49 -3.40
CA GLU A 45 -5.35 -3.90 -4.78
C GLU A 45 -3.96 -3.44 -5.22
N ALA A 46 -3.61 -2.17 -4.98
CA ALA A 46 -2.29 -1.63 -5.29
C ALA A 46 -1.16 -2.35 -4.53
N LEU A 47 -1.37 -2.64 -3.25
CA LEU A 47 -0.44 -3.37 -2.41
C LEU A 47 -0.24 -4.80 -2.91
N THR A 48 -1.32 -5.49 -3.27
CA THR A 48 -1.28 -6.86 -3.79
C THR A 48 -0.49 -6.96 -5.08
N LEU A 49 -0.71 -6.02 -6.01
CA LEU A 49 0.05 -5.94 -7.26
C LEU A 49 1.53 -5.67 -7.00
N HIS A 50 1.84 -4.70 -6.14
CA HIS A 50 3.21 -4.35 -5.79
C HIS A 50 4.00 -5.53 -5.19
N LEU A 51 3.40 -6.22 -4.22
CA LEU A 51 4.02 -7.39 -3.58
C LEU A 51 4.19 -8.56 -4.55
N SER A 52 3.26 -8.74 -5.48
CA SER A 52 3.35 -9.78 -6.51
C SER A 52 4.56 -9.55 -7.43
N VAL A 53 4.78 -8.31 -7.86
CA VAL A 53 5.95 -7.94 -8.68
C VAL A 53 7.27 -8.14 -7.91
N ILE A 54 7.31 -7.73 -6.64
CA ILE A 54 8.50 -7.94 -5.78
C ILE A 54 8.78 -9.44 -5.64
N LYS A 55 7.75 -10.25 -5.37
CA LYS A 55 7.88 -11.69 -5.23
C LYS A 55 8.41 -12.33 -6.51
N GLU A 56 7.89 -11.95 -7.67
CA GLU A 56 8.33 -12.49 -8.95
C GLU A 56 9.80 -12.16 -9.24
N LYS A 57 10.23 -10.91 -8.97
CA LYS A 57 11.64 -10.51 -9.12
C LYS A 57 12.54 -11.31 -8.18
N ALA A 58 12.16 -11.41 -6.91
CA ALA A 58 12.93 -12.16 -5.92
C ALA A 58 13.09 -13.64 -6.27
N LEU A 59 12.12 -14.25 -6.97
CA LEU A 59 12.18 -15.65 -7.40
C LEU A 59 12.94 -15.85 -8.72
N LYS A 60 13.07 -14.81 -9.56
CA LYS A 60 13.85 -14.86 -10.81
C LYS A 60 15.35 -14.66 -10.60
N GLU A 61 15.75 -14.13 -9.45
CA GLU A 61 17.15 -13.90 -9.07
C GLU A 61 17.75 -15.06 -8.24
N ILE A 62 17.06 -16.20 -8.15
CA ILE A 62 17.51 -17.45 -7.51
C ILE A 62 17.77 -18.50 -8.59
#